data_AF-A0A6N9PAW1-F1
#
_entry.id   AF-A0A6N9PAW1-F1
#
_cell.length_a   1.000
_cell.length_b   1.000
_cell.length_c   1.000
_cell.angle_alpha   90.00
_cell.angle_beta   90.00
_cell.angle_gamma   90.00
#
_symmetry.space_group_name_H-M   'P 1'
#
loop_
_entity.id
_entity.type
_entity.pdbx_description
1 polymer ?
#
loop_
_entity_poly.entity_id
_entity_poly.type
_entity_poly.pdbx_seq_one_letter_code
_entity_poly.pdbx_strand_id
1 'polypeptide(L)' 'MRYFTSNPLERLMMQAPPPRQEQRAKPAPPKDHPCHGCKRCGESCVLPCYRGVEVIPPIPSPDRARSR' A
#
# COMPACT_ATOMS: atom_id res chain seq x y z
N MET A 1 28.96 -1.87 -28.72
CA MET A 1 28.61 -0.60 -28.05
C MET A 1 29.89 0.19 -27.84
N ARG A 2 29.90 1.47 -28.20
CA ARG A 2 31.00 2.39 -27.88
C ARG A 2 30.57 3.19 -26.66
N TYR A 3 31.42 3.21 -25.64
CA TYR A 3 31.26 4.06 -24.46
C TYR A 3 31.83 5.44 -24.79
N PHE A 4 31.24 6.50 -24.25
CA PHE A 4 31.71 7.88 -24.42
C PHE A 4 33.05 8.09 -23.68
N THR A 5 33.24 7.38 -22.56
CA THR A 5 34.47 7.35 -21.78
C THR A 5 34.81 5.94 -21.27
N SER A 6 35.93 5.81 -20.55
CA SER A 6 36.31 4.60 -19.82
C SER A 6 35.61 4.44 -18.46
N ASN A 7 34.64 5.30 -18.14
CA ASN A 7 33.95 5.27 -16.85
C ASN A 7 33.03 4.03 -16.74
N PRO A 8 33.15 3.21 -15.67
CA PRO A 8 32.33 2.02 -15.47
C PRO A 8 30.82 2.31 -15.39
N LEU A 9 30.41 3.52 -15.01
CA LEU A 9 29.00 3.90 -14.87
C LEU A 9 28.26 3.98 -16.22
N GLU A 10 28.96 4.22 -17.33
CA GLU A 10 28.34 4.27 -18.65
C GLU A 10 27.74 2.93 -19.06
N ARG A 11 28.31 1.83 -18.55
CA ARG A 11 27.76 0.48 -18.74
C ARG A 11 26.40 0.34 -18.08
N LEU A 12 26.20 0.99 -16.93
CA LEU A 12 24.97 0.95 -16.14
C LEU A 12 23.85 1.73 -16.84
N MET A 13 24.18 2.85 -17.50
CA MET A 13 23.20 3.67 -18.26
C MET A 13 22.64 2.95 -19.50
N MET A 14 23.38 1.97 -20.02
CA MET A 14 22.97 1.16 -21.18
C MET A 14 22.25 -0.13 -20.80
N GLN A 15 22.23 -0.49 -19.51
CA GLN A 15 21.53 -1.68 -19.05
C GLN A 15 20.03 -1.44 -19.09
N ALA A 16 19.30 -2.40 -19.67
CA ALA A 16 17.86 -2.42 -19.52
C ALA A 16 17.54 -2.59 -18.02
N PRO A 17 16.64 -1.77 -17.44
CA PRO A 17 16.21 -1.98 -16.08
C PRO A 17 15.60 -3.38 -15.97
N PRO A 18 15.77 -4.06 -14.82
CA PRO A 18 15.16 -5.36 -14.62
C PRO A 18 13.65 -5.25 -14.88
N PRO A 19 13.03 -6.29 -15.46
CA PRO A 19 11.59 -6.27 -15.67
C PRO A 19 10.94 -5.96 -14.32
N ARG A 20 10.04 -4.97 -14.32
CA ARG A 20 9.20 -4.68 -13.17
C ARG A 20 8.55 -6.01 -12.82
N GLN A 21 8.92 -6.60 -11.69
CA GLN A 21 8.13 -7.71 -11.16
C GLN A 21 6.74 -7.12 -11.01
N GLU A 22 5.85 -7.55 -11.88
CA GLU A 22 4.43 -7.34 -11.71
C GLU A 22 4.18 -7.73 -10.28
N GLN A 23 3.81 -6.75 -9.45
CA GLN A 23 3.61 -6.94 -8.02
C GLN A 23 2.66 -8.12 -7.92
N ARG A 24 3.20 -9.32 -7.63
CA ARG A 24 2.41 -10.52 -7.53
C ARG A 24 1.30 -10.15 -6.57
N ALA A 25 0.06 -10.24 -7.04
CA ALA A 25 -1.09 -9.92 -6.22
C ALA A 25 -0.87 -10.62 -4.88
N LYS A 26 -0.85 -9.83 -3.80
CA LYS A 26 -0.57 -10.39 -2.48
C LYS A 26 -1.57 -11.52 -2.24
N PRO A 27 -1.12 -12.65 -1.66
CA PRO A 27 -2.02 -13.76 -1.41
C PRO A 27 -3.23 -13.27 -0.62
N ALA A 28 -4.40 -13.83 -0.94
CA ALA A 28 -5.61 -13.52 -0.21
C ALA A 28 -5.39 -13.78 1.29
N PRO A 29 -5.92 -12.92 2.17
CA PRO A 29 -5.80 -13.13 3.60
C PRO A 29 -6.47 -14.47 4.02
N PRO A 30 -6.02 -15.11 5.11
CA PRO A 30 -6.61 -16.37 5.58
C PRO A 30 -8.08 -16.19 5.99
N LYS A 31 -8.83 -17.30 6.06
CA LYS A 31 -10.28 -17.30 6.37
C LYS A 31 -10.64 -16.60 7.69
N ASP A 32 -9.74 -16.72 8.67
CA ASP A 32 -9.92 -16.16 10.01
C ASP A 32 -9.56 -14.66 10.09
N HIS A 33 -9.16 -14.05 8.98
CA HIS A 33 -8.77 -12.64 8.94
C HIS A 33 -9.98 -11.75 8.54
N PRO A 34 -10.19 -10.59 9.21
CA PRO A 34 -11.33 -9.71 8.93
C PRO A 34 -11.45 -9.23 7.47
N CYS A 35 -10.31 -9.13 6.77
CA CYS A 35 -10.27 -8.75 5.36
C CYS A 35 -10.54 -9.93 4.38
N HIS A 36 -10.86 -11.16 4.85
CA HIS A 36 -11.25 -12.27 3.97
C HIS A 36 -12.52 -11.94 3.18
N GLY A 37 -12.46 -12.05 1.85
CA GLY A 37 -13.56 -11.66 0.95
C GLY A 37 -13.84 -10.14 0.92
N CYS A 38 -12.86 -9.30 1.26
CA CYS A 38 -12.96 -7.85 1.06
C CYS A 38 -12.73 -7.50 -0.42
N LYS A 39 -13.47 -6.55 -0.99
CA LYS A 39 -13.25 -6.11 -2.38
C LYS A 39 -11.86 -5.48 -2.63
N ARG A 40 -11.11 -5.17 -1.55
CA ARG A 40 -9.72 -4.66 -1.57
C ARG A 40 -8.66 -5.77 -1.46
N CYS A 41 -8.99 -7.03 -1.78
CA CYS A 41 -8.03 -8.14 -1.78
C CYS A 41 -6.80 -7.81 -2.63
N GLY A 42 -5.62 -7.72 -2.01
CA GLY A 42 -4.35 -7.38 -2.65
C GLY A 42 -3.69 -6.13 -2.07
N GLU A 43 -4.47 -5.24 -1.43
CA GLU A 43 -3.96 -4.12 -0.65
C GLU A 43 -3.65 -4.54 0.79
N SER A 44 -2.78 -3.80 1.48
CA SER A 44 -2.56 -3.99 2.92
C SER A 44 -3.86 -3.71 3.68
N CYS A 45 -4.29 -4.61 4.56
CA CYS A 45 -5.47 -4.38 5.41
C CYS A 45 -5.18 -3.17 6.32
N VAL A 46 -5.96 -2.10 6.16
CA VAL A 46 -5.88 -0.90 6.99
C VAL A 46 -7.00 -0.97 8.02
N LEU A 47 -6.65 -0.99 9.31
CA LEU A 47 -7.60 -0.87 10.41
C LEU A 47 -7.74 0.61 10.82
N PRO A 48 -8.94 1.06 11.24
CA PRO A 48 -10.16 0.29 11.47
C PRO A 48 -10.91 -0.06 10.17
N CYS A 49 -11.25 -1.34 9.98
CA CYS A 49 -12.10 -1.79 8.88
C CYS A 49 -13.57 -1.70 9.31
N TYR A 50 -14.45 -1.14 8.48
CA TYR A 50 -15.89 -1.06 8.77
C TYR A 50 -16.54 -2.40 9.16
N ARG A 51 -15.97 -3.54 8.75
CA ARG A 51 -16.44 -4.88 9.15
C ARG A 51 -16.15 -5.25 10.61
N GLY A 52 -15.18 -4.60 11.25
CA GLY A 52 -14.83 -4.82 12.66
C GLY A 52 -15.19 -3.64 13.56
N VAL A 53 -15.91 -2.64 13.05
CA VAL A 53 -16.42 -1.51 13.83
C VAL A 53 -17.85 -1.84 14.23
N GLU A 54 -18.04 -2.36 15.43
CA GLU A 54 -19.37 -2.59 16.02
C GLU A 54 -20.05 -1.27 16.41
N VAL A 55 -19.25 -0.25 16.73
CA VAL A 55 -19.72 1.07 17.15
C VAL A 55 -18.84 2.15 16.52
N ILE A 56 -19.45 2.99 15.68
CA ILE A 56 -18.78 4.21 15.19
C ILE A 56 -18.77 5.20 16.36
N PRO A 57 -17.60 5.69 16.83
CA PRO A 57 -17.58 6.67 17.89
C PRO A 57 -18.33 7.93 17.44
N PRO A 58 -19.14 8.56 18.31
CA PRO A 58 -19.86 9.76 17.95
C PRO A 58 -18.87 10.84 17.52
N ILE A 59 -19.15 11.50 16.40
CA ILE A 59 -18.37 12.65 15.94
C ILE A 59 -18.46 13.71 17.05
N PRO A 60 -17.32 14.19 17.60
CA PRO A 60 -17.36 15.24 18.61
C PRO A 60 -18.01 16.48 17.97
N SER A 61 -19.14 16.91 18.53
CA SER A 61 -19.82 18.12 18.07
C SER A 61 -18.91 19.33 18.29
N PRO A 62 -18.82 20.25 17.31
CA PRO A 62 -17.95 21.43 17.40
C PRO A 62 -18.33 22.36 18.56
N ASP A 63 -19.55 22.25 19.09
CA ASP A 63 -20.06 23.11 20.16
C ASP A 63 -19.34 22.96 21.51
N ARG A 64 -18.64 21.84 21.73
CA ARG A 64 -17.95 21.60 23.02
C ARG A 64 -16.59 22.29 23.14
N ALA A 65 -16.08 22.89 22.07
CA ALA A 65 -14.81 23.63 22.07
C ALA A 65 -14.96 25.12 22.48
N ARG A 66 -16.20 25.65 22.58
CA ARG A 66 -16.47 27.06 22.89
C ARG A 66 -16.90 27.34 24.33
N SER A 67 -16.93 26.34 25.20
CA SER A 67 -17.35 26.49 26.61
C SER A 67 -16.20 26.31 27.62
N ARG A 68 -14.97 26.66 27.26
CA ARG A 68 -13.85 26.79 28.20
C ARG A 68 -13.22 28.16 28.09
#